data_AF-A0AAU9VBZ8-F1
#
_entry.id   AF-A0AAU9VBZ8-F1
#
_cell.length_a   1.000
_cell.length_b   1.000
_cell.length_c   1.000
_cell.angle_alpha   90.00
_cell.angle_beta   90.00
_cell.angle_gamma   90.00
#
_symmetry.space_group_name_H-M   'P 1'
#
loop_
_entity.id
_entity.type
_entity.pdbx_description
1 polymer ?
#
loop_
_entity_poly.entity_id
_entity_poly.type
_entity_poly.pdbx_seq_one_letter_code
_entity_poly.pdbx_strand_id
1 'polypeptide(L)'
;MNQEEQSQNASNRQVPPGYCSATCVDRASLQQEISKPELKTSDMFVTCNLPKRFEHPHWFNGYGCQVSKQHPFYRTSASEYGWYPPGYYSVPSVFFPAGQTFTNRLAAAGMYRNYSLNTGMDPVGYR
;
A
#
# COMPACT_ATOMS: atom_id res chain seq x y z
N MET A 1 1.80 77.02 -1.22
CA MET A 1 2.43 77.06 -2.56
C MET A 1 3.40 75.90 -2.60
N ASN A 2 3.15 74.70 -3.11
CA ASN A 2 2.07 74.07 -3.90
C ASN A 2 2.00 72.63 -3.35
N GLN A 3 0.85 72.12 -2.90
CA GLN A 3 -0.01 71.17 -3.63
C GLN A 3 0.70 70.42 -4.78
N GLU A 4 0.74 69.08 -4.68
CA GLU A 4 -0.04 68.18 -5.56
C GLU A 4 0.11 66.71 -5.14
N GLU A 5 -1.04 66.06 -5.00
CA GLU A 5 -1.24 64.62 -4.83
C GLU A 5 -0.91 63.85 -6.12
N GLN A 6 -0.56 62.57 -5.99
CA GLN A 6 -0.86 61.51 -6.98
C GLN A 6 -0.53 60.15 -6.33
N SER A 7 -1.52 59.45 -5.77
CA SER A 7 -2.38 58.46 -6.43
C SER A 7 -1.72 57.09 -6.64
N GLN A 8 -2.13 56.15 -5.78
CA GLN A 8 -2.29 54.70 -5.98
C GLN A 8 -1.60 54.06 -7.19
N ASN A 9 -0.76 53.05 -6.95
CA ASN A 9 -0.67 51.93 -7.88
C ASN A 9 -0.45 50.60 -7.15
N ALA A 10 -1.57 49.99 -6.74
CA ALA A 10 -1.66 48.59 -6.43
C ALA A 10 -1.45 47.77 -7.72
N SER A 11 -0.22 47.59 -8.18
CA SER A 11 0.05 46.79 -9.37
C SER A 11 1.52 46.37 -9.51
N ASN A 12 2.02 45.57 -8.56
CA ASN A 12 3.16 44.71 -8.88
C ASN A 12 3.08 43.34 -8.20
N ARG A 13 1.93 42.68 -8.37
CA ARG A 13 1.90 41.22 -8.29
C ARG A 13 2.25 40.72 -9.68
N GLN A 14 3.52 40.41 -9.89
CA GLN A 14 3.94 39.63 -11.05
C GLN A 14 3.27 38.27 -10.94
N VAL A 15 2.20 38.05 -11.71
CA VAL A 15 1.54 36.75 -11.84
C VAL A 15 2.16 36.06 -13.06
N PRO A 16 2.97 35.00 -12.90
CA PRO A 16 3.52 34.26 -14.03
C PRO A 16 2.44 33.36 -14.67
N PRO A 17 2.50 33.13 -15.99
CA PRO A 17 1.48 32.39 -16.73
C PRO A 17 1.66 30.87 -16.60
N GLY A 18 0.52 30.16 -16.58
CA GLY A 18 0.42 28.72 -16.90
C GLY A 18 0.27 27.78 -15.71
N TYR A 19 -0.98 27.52 -15.34
CA TYR A 19 -1.40 26.59 -14.30
C TYR A 19 -1.19 25.12 -14.75
N CYS A 20 -0.38 24.34 -14.01
CA CYS A 20 -0.36 22.87 -14.08
C CYS A 20 -0.35 22.32 -12.64
N SER A 21 -1.37 21.55 -12.29
CA SER A 21 -1.68 21.08 -10.93
C SER A 21 -0.65 20.06 -10.42
N ALA A 22 -0.21 20.04 -9.16
CA ALA A 22 -0.46 20.88 -8.01
C ALA A 22 0.48 20.34 -6.91
N THR A 23 1.55 21.02 -6.47
CA THR A 23 1.52 21.98 -5.34
C THR A 23 2.95 22.46 -5.03
N CYS A 24 3.70 22.92 -6.03
CA CYS A 24 4.96 23.62 -5.76
C CYS A 24 5.07 24.82 -6.69
N VAL A 25 4.81 25.98 -6.08
CA VAL A 25 4.89 27.30 -6.72
C VAL A 25 6.37 27.70 -6.92
N ASP A 26 7.29 27.03 -6.21
CA ASP A 26 8.73 27.23 -6.28
C ASP A 26 9.49 25.88 -6.26
N ARG A 27 10.63 25.83 -6.96
CA ARG A 27 11.56 24.69 -7.03
C ARG A 27 12.02 24.26 -5.63
N ALA A 28 12.20 25.21 -4.71
CA ALA A 28 12.56 24.91 -3.33
C ALA A 28 11.47 24.11 -2.60
N SER A 29 10.20 24.48 -2.78
CA SER A 29 9.06 23.76 -2.17
C SER A 29 8.91 22.34 -2.75
N LEU A 30 9.12 22.17 -4.06
CA LEU A 30 9.15 20.85 -4.70
C LEU A 30 10.21 19.94 -4.06
N GLN A 31 11.43 20.46 -3.88
CA GLN A 31 12.53 19.71 -3.28
C GLN A 31 12.24 19.32 -1.84
N GLN A 32 11.59 20.21 -1.07
CA GLN A 32 11.16 19.91 0.30
C GLN A 32 10.10 18.81 0.35
N GLU A 33 9.10 18.83 -0.53
CA GLU A 33 8.09 17.75 -0.63
C GLU A 33 8.72 16.41 -1.00
N ILE A 34 9.62 16.38 -1.99
CA ILE A 34 10.34 15.15 -2.37
C ILE A 34 11.22 14.63 -1.22
N SER A 35 11.75 15.53 -0.39
CA SER A 35 12.56 15.16 0.77
C SER A 35 11.72 14.59 1.92
N LYS A 36 10.38 14.74 1.92
CA LYS A 36 9.55 14.16 2.98
C LYS A 36 9.58 12.64 2.90
N PRO A 37 9.52 11.95 4.04
CA PRO A 37 9.39 10.50 4.04
C PRO A 37 8.09 10.10 3.35
N GLU A 38 8.13 8.96 2.66
CA GLU A 38 6.95 8.41 2.00
C GLU A 38 5.83 8.09 3.00
N LEU A 39 4.60 8.43 2.64
CA LEU A 39 3.42 8.24 3.47
C LEU A 39 3.12 6.76 3.67
N LYS A 40 2.93 6.36 4.93
CA LYS A 40 2.59 4.99 5.30
C LYS A 40 1.12 4.85 5.63
N THR A 41 0.64 3.61 5.65
CA THR A 41 -0.75 3.32 6.02
C THR A 41 -1.02 3.63 7.50
N SER A 42 -0.05 3.38 8.40
CA SER A 42 -0.14 3.74 9.82
C SER A 42 -0.13 5.24 10.11
N ASP A 43 0.39 6.07 9.19
CA ASP A 43 0.35 7.53 9.35
C ASP A 43 -1.09 8.07 9.17
N MET A 44 -1.92 7.35 8.40
CA MET A 44 -3.28 7.75 8.03
C MET A 44 -4.36 7.04 8.86
N PHE A 45 -4.11 5.81 9.30
CA PHE A 45 -5.06 4.97 10.00
C PHE A 45 -4.45 4.26 11.19
N VAL A 46 -5.29 3.89 12.16
CA VAL A 46 -4.89 2.97 13.23
C VAL A 46 -4.74 1.57 12.63
N THR A 47 -3.51 1.03 12.65
CA THR A 47 -3.20 -0.30 12.11
C THR A 47 -2.79 -1.28 13.21
N CYS A 48 -2.92 -2.58 12.93
CA CYS A 48 -2.47 -3.64 13.84
C CYS A 48 -1.94 -4.84 13.04
N ASN A 49 -0.73 -5.30 13.38
CA ASN A 49 -0.06 -6.45 12.76
C ASN A 49 0.01 -6.39 11.22
N LEU A 50 0.09 -5.19 10.64
CA LEU A 50 0.05 -5.02 9.19
C LEU A 50 1.40 -5.44 8.56
N PRO A 51 1.41 -6.36 7.57
CA PRO A 51 2.62 -6.68 6.84
C PRO A 51 3.22 -5.46 6.17
N LYS A 52 4.56 -5.38 6.13
CA LYS A 52 5.31 -4.27 5.51
C LYS A 52 4.82 -3.90 4.11
N ARG A 53 4.38 -4.89 3.31
CA ARG A 53 3.82 -4.66 1.97
C ARG A 53 2.53 -3.84 1.96
N PHE A 54 1.65 -4.01 2.96
CA PHE A 54 0.42 -3.24 3.06
C PHE A 54 0.62 -1.93 3.82
N GLU A 55 1.67 -1.85 4.65
CA GLU A 55 2.10 -0.63 5.34
C GLU A 55 2.68 0.42 4.38
N HIS A 56 3.28 -0.04 3.28
CA HIS A 56 3.98 0.78 2.30
C HIS A 56 3.34 0.66 0.90
N PRO A 57 2.39 1.53 0.54
CA PRO A 57 1.71 1.46 -0.77
C PRO A 57 2.64 1.56 -1.98
N HIS A 58 3.79 2.23 -1.85
CA HIS A 58 4.79 2.32 -2.92
C HIS A 58 5.47 0.97 -3.24
N TRP A 59 5.37 -0.05 -2.37
CA TRP A 59 5.87 -1.40 -2.67
C TRP A 59 5.03 -2.16 -3.69
N PHE A 60 3.82 -1.68 -4.01
CA PHE A 60 3.01 -2.26 -5.07
C PHE A 60 3.52 -1.82 -6.45
N ASN A 61 4.17 -2.75 -7.15
CA ASN A 61 4.77 -2.56 -8.45
C ASN A 61 4.18 -3.53 -9.49
N GLY A 62 4.31 -3.18 -10.77
CA GLY A 62 3.89 -4.03 -11.90
C GLY A 62 2.45 -3.82 -12.37
N TYR A 63 1.77 -2.78 -11.89
CA TYR A 63 0.41 -2.45 -12.31
C TYR A 63 0.41 -1.73 -13.66
N GLY A 64 -0.69 -1.86 -14.41
CA GLY A 64 -0.80 -1.33 -15.77
C GLY A 64 -0.40 0.14 -15.91
N CYS A 65 -0.82 1.00 -14.97
CA CYS A 65 -0.47 2.42 -14.98
C CYS A 65 1.03 2.73 -14.80
N GLN A 66 1.80 1.78 -14.26
CA GLN A 66 3.24 1.93 -14.00
C GLN A 66 4.09 1.39 -15.16
N VAL A 67 3.65 0.31 -15.80
CA VAL A 67 4.48 -0.45 -16.76
C VAL A 67 3.98 -0.41 -18.20
N SER A 68 2.68 -0.14 -18.43
CA SER A 68 2.10 -0.26 -19.76
C SER A 68 2.57 0.86 -20.67
N LYS A 69 3.16 0.45 -21.80
CA LYS A 69 3.51 1.33 -22.92
C LYS A 69 2.46 1.30 -24.04
N GLN A 70 1.33 0.64 -23.80
CA GLN A 70 0.28 0.47 -24.80
C GLN A 70 -0.39 1.81 -25.08
N HIS A 71 -0.54 2.12 -26.37
CA HIS A 71 -1.23 3.33 -26.81
C HIS A 71 -2.69 3.28 -26.31
N PRO A 72 -3.23 4.39 -25.75
CA PRO A 72 -4.58 4.42 -25.16
C PRO A 72 -5.69 3.90 -26.09
N PHE A 73 -5.60 4.17 -27.40
CA PHE A 73 -6.60 3.71 -28.38
C PHE A 73 -6.66 2.20 -28.58
N TYR A 74 -5.61 1.47 -28.22
CA TYR A 74 -5.57 0.02 -28.37
C TYR A 74 -5.79 -0.72 -27.04
N ARG A 75 -6.15 -0.02 -25.95
CA ARG A 75 -6.49 -0.68 -24.68
C ARG A 75 -7.83 -1.39 -24.81
N THR A 76 -7.87 -2.62 -24.30
CA THR A 76 -9.10 -3.40 -24.22
C THR A 76 -9.71 -3.23 -22.82
N SER A 77 -10.98 -3.60 -22.65
CA SER A 77 -11.62 -3.63 -21.32
C SER A 77 -10.92 -4.60 -20.37
N ALA A 78 -10.35 -5.71 -20.89
CA ALA A 78 -9.57 -6.63 -20.08
C ALA A 78 -8.29 -5.99 -19.51
N SER A 79 -7.72 -4.98 -20.19
CA SER A 79 -6.57 -4.21 -19.70
C SER A 79 -6.88 -3.37 -18.46
N GLU A 80 -8.16 -3.13 -18.14
CA GLU A 80 -8.56 -2.33 -16.97
C GLU A 80 -8.33 -3.09 -15.66
N TYR A 81 -8.49 -4.42 -15.67
CA TYR A 81 -8.21 -5.23 -14.50
C TYR A 81 -6.72 -5.20 -14.15
N GLY A 82 -6.39 -4.88 -12.89
CA GLY A 82 -5.00 -4.73 -12.45
C GLY A 82 -4.32 -3.49 -13.01
N TRP A 83 -5.08 -2.50 -13.51
CA TRP A 83 -4.50 -1.26 -14.01
C TRP A 83 -3.89 -0.39 -12.92
N TYR A 84 -4.57 -0.25 -11.78
CA TYR A 84 -4.13 0.61 -10.66
C TYR A 84 -3.63 -0.22 -9.47
N PRO A 85 -2.51 0.19 -8.83
CA PRO A 85 -2.06 -0.42 -7.58
C PRO A 85 -3.01 -0.08 -6.42
N PRO A 86 -3.08 -0.93 -5.38
CA PRO A 86 -3.81 -0.61 -4.17
C PRO A 86 -3.12 0.55 -3.41
N GLY A 87 -3.92 1.49 -2.94
CA GLY A 87 -3.51 2.58 -2.04
C GLY A 87 -3.94 2.36 -0.59
N TYR A 88 -3.64 3.34 0.28
CA TYR A 88 -3.93 3.32 1.72
C TYR A 88 -5.39 3.00 2.05
N TYR A 89 -6.34 3.51 1.25
CA TYR A 89 -7.78 3.31 1.46
C TYR A 89 -8.30 1.95 0.99
N SER A 90 -7.49 1.18 0.25
CA SER A 90 -7.88 -0.11 -0.33
C SER A 90 -7.24 -1.31 0.39
N VAL A 91 -6.17 -1.07 1.16
CA VAL A 91 -5.49 -2.08 1.97
C VAL A 91 -6.19 -2.23 3.33
N PRO A 92 -6.15 -3.41 3.97
CA PRO A 92 -6.74 -3.58 5.29
C PRO A 92 -5.95 -2.82 6.35
N SER A 93 -6.62 -2.35 7.40
CA SER A 93 -5.96 -1.76 8.58
C SER A 93 -5.39 -2.81 9.53
N VAL A 94 -5.95 -4.02 9.53
CA VAL A 94 -5.56 -5.11 10.42
C VAL A 94 -5.40 -6.41 9.64
N PHE A 95 -4.37 -7.19 9.98
CA PHE A 95 -4.09 -8.46 9.33
C PHE A 95 -3.77 -9.56 10.35
N PHE A 96 -4.55 -10.65 10.31
CA PHE A 96 -4.39 -11.81 11.17
C PHE A 96 -4.06 -13.06 10.33
N PRO A 97 -2.78 -13.31 10.02
CA PRO A 97 -2.42 -14.48 9.23
C PRO A 97 -2.60 -15.76 10.04
N ALA A 98 -3.19 -16.77 9.42
CA ALA A 98 -3.14 -18.13 9.94
C ALA A 98 -1.74 -18.71 9.69
N GLY A 99 -0.90 -18.73 10.72
CA GLY A 99 0.43 -19.34 10.65
C GLY A 99 0.33 -20.87 10.53
N GLN A 100 0.98 -21.44 9.50
CA GLN A 100 1.00 -22.89 9.28
C GLN A 100 2.27 -23.56 9.83
N THR A 101 3.02 -22.90 10.72
CA THR A 101 4.32 -23.38 11.20
C THR A 101 4.24 -24.75 11.87
N PHE A 102 3.23 -24.97 12.72
CA PHE A 102 2.97 -26.26 13.36
C PHE A 102 2.61 -27.34 12.32
N THR A 103 1.63 -27.06 11.48
CA THR A 103 1.14 -28.02 10.47
C THR A 103 2.22 -28.39 9.47
N ASN A 104 3.05 -27.43 9.04
CA ASN A 104 4.16 -27.68 8.12
C ASN A 104 5.22 -28.61 8.74
N ARG A 105 5.51 -28.45 10.04
CA ARG A 105 6.41 -29.36 10.77
C ARG A 105 5.82 -30.77 10.85
N LEU A 106 4.51 -30.89 11.12
CA LEU A 106 3.84 -32.18 11.18
C LEU A 106 3.76 -32.85 9.80
N ALA A 107 3.45 -32.08 8.75
CA ALA A 107 3.37 -32.57 7.38
C ALA A 107 4.71 -33.13 6.88
N ALA A 108 5.83 -32.52 7.29
CA ALA A 108 7.17 -33.01 6.99
C ALA A 108 7.47 -34.40 7.61
N ALA A 109 6.79 -34.78 8.70
CA ALA A 109 6.94 -36.10 9.32
C ALA A 109 6.17 -37.22 8.59
N GLY A 110 5.33 -36.88 7.61
CA GLY A 110 4.55 -37.84 6.81
C GLY A 110 3.28 -38.35 7.50
N MET A 111 2.66 -39.36 6.88
CA MET A 111 1.42 -39.95 7.40
C MET A 111 1.69 -40.80 8.64
N TYR A 112 0.91 -40.59 9.70
CA TYR A 112 0.98 -41.42 10.90
C TYR A 112 0.74 -42.89 10.57
N ARG A 113 1.55 -43.76 11.18
CA ARG A 113 1.42 -45.21 11.13
C ARG A 113 1.53 -45.74 12.56
N ASN A 114 0.62 -46.63 12.94
CA ASN A 114 0.70 -47.34 14.20
C ASN A 114 1.60 -48.58 14.04
N TYR A 115 2.68 -48.64 14.82
CA TYR A 115 3.58 -49.80 14.92
C TYR A 115 3.67 -50.33 16.35
N SER A 116 2.66 -50.05 17.19
CA SER A 116 2.63 -50.51 18.59
C SER A 116 2.13 -51.95 18.69
N LEU A 117 2.54 -52.66 19.73
CA LEU A 117 2.01 -53.99 20.08
C LEU A 117 0.78 -53.84 20.98
N ASN A 118 -0.19 -54.75 20.83
CA ASN A 118 -1.31 -54.87 21.77
C ASN A 118 -0.80 -55.48 23.08
N THR A 119 -0.71 -54.67 24.13
CA THR A 119 -0.27 -55.10 25.48
C THR A 119 -1.37 -54.99 26.52
N GLY A 120 -2.60 -54.69 26.09
CA GLY A 120 -3.77 -54.68 26.98
C GLY A 120 -4.02 -56.09 27.53
N MET A 121 -4.19 -56.20 28.85
CA MET A 121 -4.68 -57.43 29.47
C MET A 121 -6.12 -57.68 29.01
N ASP A 122 -6.41 -58.90 28.58
CA ASP A 122 -7.77 -59.27 28.21
C ASP A 122 -8.71 -59.08 29.42
N PRO A 123 -9.91 -58.52 29.21
CA PRO A 123 -10.87 -58.36 30.29
C PRO A 123 -11.28 -59.73 30.83
N VAL A 124 -11.23 -59.88 32.16
CA VAL A 124 -11.71 -61.07 32.88
C VAL A 124 -13.24 -61.12 32.83
N GLY A 125 -13.77 -61.60 31.71
CA GLY A 125 -15.20 -61.61 31.43
C GLY A 125 -15.67 -62.92 30.81
N TYR A 126 -15.72 -63.99 31.60
CA TYR A 126 -16.77 -65.00 31.42
C TYR A 126 -17.87 -64.68 32.45
N ARG A 127 -19.01 -64.17 31.97
CA ARG A 127 -20.28 -64.20 32.68
C ARG A 127 -21.22 -65.16 31.96
#